data_AF-B9KYS9-F1
#
_entry.id   AF-B9KYS9-F1
#
_cell.length_a   1.000
_cell.length_b   1.000
_cell.length_c   1.000
_cell.angle_alpha   90.00
_cell.angle_beta   90.00
_cell.angle_gamma   90.00
#
_symmetry.space_group_name_H-M   'P 1'
#
loop_
_entity.id
_entity.type
_entity.pdbx_description
1 polymer ?
#
loop_
_entity_poly.entity_id
_entity_poly.type
_entity_poly.pdbx_seq_one_letter_code
_entity_poly.pdbx_strand_id
1 'polypeptide(L)'
;MRPQPASEQWQCELIGELILRYYFLQPAPTQWVAVGLLGTETGTIFRVGCGSEPETALVDLRERLLVALSELTERSVPSRLVNCAA
;
A
#
# COMPACT_ATOMS: atom_id res chain seq x y z
N MET A 1 29.44 -3.84 -2.20
CA MET A 1 28.49 -3.87 -3.34
C MET A 1 27.17 -3.32 -2.83
N ARG A 2 26.65 -2.21 -3.39
CA ARG A 2 25.26 -1.81 -3.12
C ARG A 2 24.36 -2.80 -3.87
N PRO A 3 23.30 -3.36 -3.25
CA PRO A 3 22.33 -4.14 -4.01
C PRO A 3 21.82 -3.26 -5.14
N GLN A 4 22.06 -3.67 -6.39
CA GLN A 4 21.38 -3.06 -7.53
C GLN A 4 19.89 -3.32 -7.31
N PRO A 5 19.02 -2.31 -7.39
CA PRO A 5 17.60 -2.56 -7.31
C PRO A 5 17.27 -3.50 -8.48
N ALA A 6 16.92 -4.75 -8.16
CA ALA A 6 16.19 -5.58 -9.09
C ALA A 6 15.01 -4.70 -9.53
N SER A 7 14.91 -4.43 -10.84
CA SER A 7 13.99 -3.44 -11.39
C SER A 7 12.66 -3.49 -10.65
N GLU A 8 12.25 -2.36 -10.05
CA GLU A 8 11.03 -2.22 -9.27
C GLU A 8 9.82 -2.55 -10.17
N GLN A 9 9.51 -3.85 -10.30
CA GLN A 9 8.40 -4.33 -11.09
C GLN A 9 7.14 -4.15 -10.26
N TRP A 10 6.48 -3.02 -10.48
CA TRP A 10 5.17 -2.75 -9.93
C TRP A 10 4.19 -3.81 -10.42
N GLN A 11 3.64 -4.54 -9.47
CA GLN A 11 2.51 -5.44 -9.63
C GLN A 11 1.23 -4.65 -9.39
N CYS A 12 0.17 -5.03 -10.10
CA CYS A 12 -1.16 -4.45 -9.96
C CYS A 12 -2.15 -5.57 -9.63
N GLU A 13 -2.97 -5.34 -8.62
CA GLU A 13 -4.02 -6.25 -8.19
C GLU A 13 -5.32 -5.47 -8.01
N LEU A 14 -6.41 -6.06 -8.47
CA LEU A 14 -7.75 -5.53 -8.26
C LEU A 14 -8.35 -6.17 -7.01
N ILE A 15 -8.69 -5.35 -6.00
CA ILE A 15 -9.33 -5.78 -4.75
C ILE A 15 -10.72 -5.15 -4.71
N GLY A 16 -11.74 -5.89 -5.13
CA GLY A 16 -13.07 -5.34 -5.39
C GLY A 16 -13.02 -4.35 -6.56
N GLU A 17 -13.31 -3.08 -6.29
CA GLU A 17 -13.21 -1.98 -7.27
C GLU A 17 -11.91 -1.16 -7.09
N LEU A 18 -11.09 -1.49 -6.09
CA LEU A 18 -9.88 -0.75 -5.76
C LEU A 18 -8.66 -1.36 -6.47
N ILE A 19 -7.75 -0.50 -6.91
CA ILE A 19 -6.50 -0.92 -7.56
C ILE A 19 -5.36 -0.78 -6.55
N LEU A 20 -4.77 -1.92 -6.17
CA LEU A 20 -3.55 -1.98 -5.38
C LEU A 20 -2.35 -2.10 -6.33
N ARG A 21 -1.44 -1.13 -6.25
CA ARG A 21 -0.13 -1.20 -6.91
C ARG A 21 0.93 -1.47 -5.86
N TYR A 22 1.75 -2.49 -6.04
CA TYR A 22 2.77 -2.83 -5.06
C TYR A 22 4.03 -3.40 -5.70
N TYR A 23 5.13 -3.38 -4.96
CA TYR A 23 6.36 -4.06 -5.31
C TYR A 23 7.04 -4.56 -4.04
N PHE A 24 8.03 -5.43 -4.21
CA PHE A 24 8.78 -5.99 -3.09
C PHE A 24 10.21 -5.45 -3.05
N LEU A 25 10.69 -5.28 -1.83
CA LEU A 25 12.10 -5.02 -1.50
C LEU A 25 12.60 -6.13 -0.58
N GLN A 26 13.87 -6.49 -0.72
CA GLN A 26 14.54 -7.43 0.18
C GLN A 26 15.75 -6.75 0.84
N PRO A 27 15.55 -5.98 1.94
CA PRO A 27 16.63 -5.26 2.60
C PRO A 27 17.70 -6.16 3.23
N ALA A 28 17.34 -7.38 3.63
CA ALA A 28 18.26 -8.36 4.20
C ALA A 28 17.85 -9.80 3.81
N PRO A 29 18.77 -10.78 3.88
CA PRO A 29 18.41 -12.19 3.76
C PRO A 29 17.28 -12.50 4.76
N THR A 30 16.20 -13.13 4.28
CA THR A 30 14.97 -13.42 5.05
C THR A 30 14.18 -12.21 5.56
N GLN A 31 14.42 -10.99 5.05
CA GLN A 31 13.56 -9.84 5.32
C GLN A 31 12.98 -9.30 4.03
N TRP A 32 11.66 -9.30 3.93
CA TRP A 32 10.91 -8.81 2.80
C TRP A 32 10.00 -7.66 3.21
N VAL A 33 9.89 -6.69 2.32
CA VAL A 33 9.07 -5.49 2.50
C VAL A 33 8.19 -5.34 1.27
N ALA A 34 6.87 -5.38 1.45
CA ALA A 34 5.90 -5.08 0.41
C ALA A 34 5.49 -3.61 0.53
N VAL A 35 5.74 -2.82 -0.51
CA VAL A 35 5.39 -1.40 -0.56
C VAL A 35 4.14 -1.26 -1.43
N GLY A 36 3.07 -0.70 -0.89
CA GLY A 36 1.76 -0.64 -1.55
C GLY A 36 1.14 0.75 -1.63
N LEU A 37 0.51 1.01 -2.77
CA LEU A 37 -0.33 2.18 -3.05
C LEU A 37 -1.72 1.68 -3.45
N LEU A 38 -2.73 1.99 -2.64
CA LEU A 38 -4.12 1.66 -2.92
C LEU A 38 -4.87 2.92 -3.37
N GLY A 39 -5.37 2.91 -4.61
CA GLY A 39 -6.23 3.98 -5.12
C GLY A 39 -7.65 3.86 -4.55
N THR A 40 -8.17 4.94 -3.98
CA THR A 40 -9.55 5.07 -3.48
C THR A 40 -10.20 6.32 -4.07
N GLU A 41 -11.53 6.44 -3.97
CA GLU A 41 -12.25 7.65 -4.41
C GLU A 41 -11.77 8.92 -3.68
N THR A 42 -11.37 8.78 -2.42
CA THR A 42 -10.91 9.91 -1.57
C THR A 42 -9.43 10.26 -1.74
N GLY A 43 -8.68 9.46 -2.51
CA GLY A 43 -7.24 9.63 -2.69
C GLY A 43 -6.48 8.30 -2.63
N THR A 44 -5.16 8.38 -2.45
CA THR A 44 -4.29 7.20 -2.46
C THR A 44 -3.80 6.88 -1.04
N ILE A 45 -3.94 5.62 -0.61
CA ILE A 45 -3.41 5.14 0.67
C ILE A 45 -2.06 4.47 0.41
N PHE A 46 -1.02 4.98 1.07
CA PHE A 46 0.29 4.34 1.10
C PHE A 46 0.46 3.51 2.37
N ARG A 47 0.88 2.25 2.22
CA ARG A 47 1.26 1.37 3.34
C ARG A 47 2.45 0.51 2.96
N VAL A 48 3.09 -0.03 3.99
CA VAL A 48 4.20 -0.95 3.88
C VAL A 48 3.90 -2.14 4.78
N GLY A 49 4.12 -3.35 4.27
CA GLY A 49 4.07 -4.59 5.04
C GLY A 49 5.43 -5.26 5.12
N CYS A 50 5.69 -6.00 6.18
CA CYS A 50 6.95 -6.73 6.39
C CYS A 50 6.72 -8.22 6.64
N GLY A 51 7.68 -9.05 6.25
CA GLY A 51 7.60 -10.49 6.39
C GLY A 51 8.93 -11.20 6.19
N SER A 52 8.98 -12.49 6.55
CA SER A 52 10.15 -13.35 6.31
C SER A 52 10.25 -13.84 4.86
N GLU A 53 9.12 -13.79 4.15
CA GLU A 53 8.92 -14.19 2.76
C GLU A 53 8.07 -13.14 2.03
N PRO A 54 8.15 -13.02 0.69
CA PRO A 54 7.35 -12.05 -0.08
C PRO A 54 5.86 -12.13 0.24
N GLU A 55 5.30 -13.34 0.31
CA GLU A 55 3.89 -13.61 0.55
C GLU A 55 3.47 -13.11 1.93
N THR A 56 4.29 -13.36 2.96
CA THR A 56 4.02 -12.88 4.32
C THR A 56 4.06 -11.35 4.41
N ALA A 57 4.97 -10.70 3.69
CA ALA A 57 5.03 -9.24 3.62
C ALA A 57 3.82 -8.65 2.91
N LEU A 58 3.31 -9.34 1.88
CA LEU A 58 2.09 -8.93 1.16
C LEU A 58 0.83 -9.09 2.03
N VAL A 59 0.75 -10.15 2.83
CA VAL A 59 -0.36 -10.34 3.78
C VAL A 59 -0.38 -9.20 4.80
N ASP A 60 0.75 -8.89 5.45
CA ASP A 60 0.84 -7.77 6.41
C ASP A 60 0.50 -6.42 5.73
N LEU A 61 0.93 -6.21 4.49
CA LEU A 61 0.57 -5.00 3.72
C LEU A 61 -0.95 -4.89 3.52
N ARG A 62 -1.61 -5.99 3.11
CA ARG A 62 -3.06 -6.03 2.88
C ARG A 62 -3.84 -5.79 4.16
N GLU A 63 -3.43 -6.40 5.28
CA GLU A 63 -4.06 -6.17 6.58
C GLU A 63 -3.99 -4.69 6.99
N ARG A 64 -2.81 -4.06 6.85
CA ARG A 64 -2.64 -2.63 7.14
C ARG A 64 -3.47 -1.72 6.23
N LEU A 65 -3.65 -2.10 4.97
CA LEU A 65 -4.51 -1.37 4.04
C LEU A 65 -5.99 -1.51 4.40
N LEU A 66 -6.43 -2.70 4.80
CA LEU A 66 -7.82 -2.93 5.26
C LEU A 66 -8.14 -2.13 6.52
N VAL A 67 -7.20 -2.04 7.47
CA VAL A 67 -7.34 -1.17 8.66
C VAL A 67 -7.43 0.29 8.24
N ALA A 68 -6.55 0.76 7.34
CA ALA A 68 -6.58 2.14 6.86
C ALA A 68 -7.87 2.49 6.11
N LEU A 69 -8.41 1.56 5.32
CA LEU A 69 -9.70 1.71 4.66
C LEU A 69 -10.83 1.84 5.70
N SER A 70 -10.82 0.99 6.72
CA SER A 70 -11.83 1.03 7.80
C SER A 70 -11.80 2.38 8.52
N GLU A 71 -10.63 2.90 8.85
CA GLU A 71 -10.46 4.22 9.47
C GLU A 71 -10.97 5.38 8.58
N LEU A 72 -10.83 5.28 7.26
CA LEU A 72 -11.37 6.28 6.33
C LEU A 72 -12.90 6.21 6.26
N THR A 73 -13.47 5.00 6.24
CA THR A 73 -14.93 4.83 6.27
C THR A 73 -15.55 5.28 7.59
N GLU A 74 -14.84 5.13 8.71
CA GLU A 74 -15.30 5.61 10.02
C GLU A 74 -15.17 7.13 10.16
N ARG A 75 -14.18 7.75 9.48
CA ARG A 75 -13.98 9.20 9.46
C ARG A 75 -14.84 9.93 8.44
N SER A 76 -15.58 9.24 7.58
CA SER A 76 -16.42 9.85 6.54
C SER A 76 -17.76 10.38 7.07
N VAL A 77 -17.75 11.25 8.07
CA VAL A 77 -18.74 12.33 8.30
C VAL A 77 -18.04 13.49 9.04
N PRO A 78 -18.07 14.77 8.59
CA PRO A 78 -18.69 15.35 7.40
C PRO A 78 -17.71 15.97 6.41
N SER A 79 -18.18 16.09 5.16
CA SER A 79 -17.61 16.87 4.08
C SER A 79 -17.52 18.36 4.47
N ARG A 80 -16.32 18.82 4.83
CA ARG A 80 -15.99 20.24 4.73
C ARG A 80 -15.15 20.46 3.49
N LEU A 81 -15.84 20.97 2.47
CA LEU A 81 -15.30 21.71 1.34
C LEU A 81 -14.07 22.52 1.77
N VAL A 82 -12.89 22.12 1.31
CA VAL A 82 -11.77 23.05 1.18
C VAL A 82 -11.58 23.25 -0.31
N ASN A 83 -12.25 24.29 -0.80
CA ASN A 83 -11.94 24.92 -2.07
C ASN A 83 -10.50 25.44 -1.95
N CYS A 84 -9.53 24.72 -2.51
CA CYS A 84 -8.22 25.31 -2.77
C CYS A 84 -8.31 25.98 -4.14
N ALA A 85 -8.60 27.28 -4.13
CA ALA A 85 -8.33 28.15 -5.25
C ALA A 85 -6.80 28.29 -5.40
N ALA A 86 -6.31 28.06 -6.62
CA ALA A 86 -5.09 28.67 -7.17
C ALA A 86 -5.19 28.66 -8.70
#